data_AF-A0A818VSS4-F1
#
_entry.id   AF-A0A818VSS4-F1
#
_cell.length_a   1.000
_cell.length_b   1.000
_cell.length_c   1.000
_cell.angle_alpha   90.00
_cell.angle_beta   90.00
_cell.angle_gamma   90.00
#
_symmetry.space_group_name_H-M   'P 1'
#
loop_
_entity.id
_entity.type
_entity.pdbx_description
1 polymer ?
#
loop_
_entity_poly.entity_id
_entity_poly.type
_entity_poly.pdbx_seq_one_letter_code
_entity_poly.pdbx_strand_id
1 'polypeptide(L)' 'IRRDARINWICRSNKKHRELRGLTSAGRKSRGLGHGHRYSLATGGSRRTCWKRRQQLSLRRYR' A
#
# COMPACT_ATOMS: atom_id res chain seq x y z
N ILE A 1 19.65 -2.75 18.46
CA ILE A 1 18.53 -2.37 17.55
C ILE A 1 18.85 -1.15 16.68
N ARG A 2 19.05 0.07 17.22
CA ARG A 2 19.30 1.27 16.36
C ARG A 2 20.63 1.26 15.60
N ARG A 3 21.69 0.66 16.17
CA ARG A 3 23.03 0.54 15.55
C ARG A 3 23.17 -0.64 14.58
N ASP A 4 22.27 -1.63 14.66
CA ASP A 4 22.34 -2.84 13.84
C ASP A 4 21.67 -2.60 12.48
N ALA A 5 22.46 -2.66 11.39
CA ALA A 5 22.00 -2.42 10.03
C ALA A 5 20.91 -3.40 9.54
N ARG A 6 20.80 -4.60 10.11
CA ARG A 6 19.83 -5.61 9.69
C ARG A 6 18.41 -5.28 10.13
N ILE A 7 18.26 -4.64 11.30
CA ILE A 7 16.95 -4.45 11.95
C ILE A 7 16.59 -2.98 12.19
N ASN A 8 17.54 -2.04 12.08
CA ASN A 8 17.29 -0.62 12.37
C ASN A 8 16.16 0.02 11.54
N TRP A 9 15.71 -0.62 10.45
CA TRP A 9 14.55 -0.21 9.67
C TRP A 9 13.27 -0.07 10.50
N ILE A 10 13.10 -0.89 11.56
CA ILE A 10 11.92 -0.85 12.44
C ILE A 10 11.87 0.41 13.31
N CYS A 11 13.01 1.07 13.55
CA CYS A 11 13.08 2.26 14.39
C CYS A 11 12.65 3.55 13.68
N ARG A 12 12.37 3.51 12.37
CA ARG A 12 11.91 4.67 11.60
C ARG A 12 10.49 5.06 12.03
N SER A 13 10.17 6.35 12.00
CA SER A 13 8.85 6.88 12.38
C SER A 13 7.69 6.23 11.60
N ASN A 14 7.89 5.91 10.33
CA ASN A 14 6.89 5.26 9.47
C ASN A 14 6.58 3.79 9.81
N LYS A 15 7.31 3.18 10.77
CA LYS A 15 7.06 1.82 11.25
C LYS A 15 6.30 1.76 12.58
N LYS A 16 5.91 2.91 13.15
CA LYS A 16 4.96 2.96 14.27
C LYS A 16 3.60 2.42 13.84
N HIS A 17 2.91 1.69 14.71
CA HIS A 17 1.56 1.17 14.47
C HIS A 17 1.36 0.44 13.13
N ARG A 18 2.23 -0.53 12.82
CA ARG A 18 2.10 -1.35 11.60
C ARG A 18 0.92 -2.32 11.69
N GLU A 19 0.59 -2.76 12.89
CA GLU A 19 -0.55 -3.58 13.26
C GLU A 19 -1.87 -2.88 12.91
N LEU A 20 -2.04 -1.62 13.33
CA LEU A 20 -3.27 -0.85 13.04
C LEU A 20 -3.43 -0.52 11.55
N ARG A 21 -2.32 -0.41 10.81
CA ARG A 21 -2.32 -0.05 9.38
C ARG A 21 -2.31 -1.26 8.43
N GLY A 22 -2.35 -2.49 8.95
CA GLY A 22 -2.30 -3.70 8.14
C GLY A 22 -1.00 -3.84 7.33
N LEU A 23 0.13 -3.47 7.93
CA LEU A 23 1.46 -3.57 7.31
C LEU A 23 2.27 -4.77 7.82
N THR A 24 1.73 -5.53 8.77
CA THR A 24 2.26 -6.84 9.20
C THR A 24 1.97 -7.91 8.13
N SER A 25 2.61 -9.08 8.23
CA SER A 25 2.38 -10.19 7.29
C SER A 25 0.89 -10.60 7.28
N ALA A 26 0.29 -10.78 8.46
CA ALA A 26 -1.13 -11.10 8.60
C ALA A 26 -2.03 -10.00 8.04
N GLY A 27 -1.80 -8.74 8.43
CA GLY A 27 -2.61 -7.61 7.96
C GLY A 27 -2.47 -7.33 6.46
N ARG A 28 -1.33 -7.67 5.84
CA ARG A 28 -1.15 -7.53 4.39
C ARG A 28 -1.99 -8.55 3.60
N LYS A 29 -2.20 -9.76 4.13
CA LYS A 29 -3.02 -10.80 3.46
C LYS A 29 -4.47 -10.36 3.29
N SER A 30 -5.07 -9.73 4.31
CA SER A 30 -6.46 -9.24 4.23
C SER A 30 -6.64 -8.04 3.28
N ARG A 31 -5.56 -7.35 2.91
CA ARG A 31 -5.61 -6.20 1.98
C ARG A 31 -5.79 -6.56 0.51
N GLY A 32 -5.71 -7.85 0.15
CA GLY A 32 -5.93 -8.30 -1.23
C GLY A 32 -4.89 -7.75 -2.22
N LEU A 33 -3.63 -7.65 -1.80
CA LEU A 33 -2.51 -7.24 -2.68
C LEU A 33 -1.88 -8.46 -3.34
N GLY A 34 -1.60 -8.38 -4.64
CA GLY A 34 -0.98 -9.47 -5.39
C GLY A 34 -0.75 -9.10 -6.85
N HIS A 35 -0.33 -10.08 -7.64
CA HIS A 35 -0.08 -9.93 -9.07
C HIS A 35 -1.08 -10.76 -9.89
N GLY A 36 -1.40 -10.29 -11.09
CA GLY A 36 -2.34 -10.93 -12.00
C GLY A 36 -3.78 -10.42 -11.92
N HIS A 37 -4.64 -10.97 -12.79
CA HIS A 37 -6.01 -10.52 -13.02
C HIS A 37 -6.89 -10.58 -11.75
N ARG A 38 -6.60 -11.51 -10.84
CA ARG A 38 -7.34 -11.68 -9.56
C ARG A 38 -7.17 -10.51 -8.59
N TYR A 39 -6.17 -9.64 -8.78
CA TYR A 39 -5.87 -8.52 -7.87
C TYR A 39 -6.14 -7.14 -8.48
N SER A 40 -6.95 -7.08 -9.55
CA SER A 40 -7.28 -5.83 -10.27
C SER A 40 -7.96 -4.76 -9.40
N LEU A 41 -8.61 -5.18 -8.30
CA LEU A 41 -9.27 -4.28 -7.35
C LEU A 41 -8.27 -3.46 -6.52
N ALA A 42 -7.04 -3.93 -6.33
CA ALA A 42 -6.03 -3.26 -5.50
C ALA A 42 -4.85 -2.68 -6.31
N THR A 43 -4.98 -2.61 -7.64
CA THR A 43 -3.98 -2.00 -8.52
C THR A 43 -3.71 -0.54 -8.11
N GLY A 44 -2.43 -0.20 -7.91
CA GLY A 44 -2.03 1.11 -7.36
C GLY A 44 -1.89 1.15 -5.83
N GLY A 45 -1.88 -0.01 -5.16
CA GLY A 45 -1.44 -0.17 -3.76
C GLY A 45 -2.54 -0.27 -2.71
N SER A 46 -3.78 0.06 -3.06
CA SER A 46 -4.95 -0.21 -2.23
C SER A 46 -6.24 -0.19 -3.06
N ARG A 47 -7.30 -0.83 -2.54
CA ARG A 47 -8.65 -0.79 -3.14
C ARG A 47 -9.17 0.63 -3.35
N ARG A 48 -9.00 1.48 -2.33
CA ARG A 48 -9.46 2.87 -2.37
C ARG A 48 -8.67 3.71 -3.39
N THR A 49 -7.37 3.48 -3.51
CA THR A 49 -6.54 4.14 -4.54
C THR A 49 -7.00 3.74 -5.94
N CYS A 50 -7.26 2.44 -6.17
CA CYS A 50 -7.77 1.96 -7.46
C CYS A 50 -9.11 2.59 -7.80
N TRP A 51 -10.05 2.62 -6.85
CA TRP A 51 -11.36 3.26 -7.04
C TRP A 51 -11.25 4.75 -7.37
N LYS A 52 -10.49 5.53 -6.58
CA LYS A 52 -10.31 6.97 -6.83
C LYS A 52 -9.79 7.25 -8.23
N ARG A 53 -8.80 6.48 -8.69
CA ARG A 53 -8.23 6.62 -10.04
C ARG A 53 -9.26 6.33 -11.14
N ARG A 54 -10.12 5.32 -10.96
CA ARG A 54 -11.17 4.97 -11.94
C ARG A 54 -12.30 6.01 -11.99
N GLN A 55 -12.61 6.64 -10.87
CA GLN A 55 -13.63 7.69 -10.80
C GLN A 55 -13.14 9.06 -11.30
N GLN A 56 -11.83 9.27 -11.44
CA GLN A 56 -11.29 10.57 -11.84
C GLN A 56 -11.27 10.71 -13.37
N LEU A 57 -11.96 11.74 -13.89
CA LEU A 57 -11.89 12.11 -15.30
C LEU A 57 -10.58 12.85 -15.61
N SER A 58 -9.84 12.41 -16.64
CA SER A 58 -8.64 13.11 -17.12
C SER A 58 -9.03 14.19 -18.14
N LEU A 59 -9.01 15.46 -17.74
CA LEU A 59 -9.23 16.63 -18.61
C LEU A 59 -7.87 17.20 -19.00
N ARG A 60 -7.39 16.88 -20.21
CA ARG A 60 -6.16 17.44 -20.77
C ARG A 60 -6.41 18.86 -21.29
N ARG A 61 -5.37 19.70 -21.29
CA ARG A 61 -5.46 21.11 -21.72
C ARG A 61 -5.93 21.25 -23.17
N TYR A 62 -5.38 20.42 -24.05
CA TYR A 62 -5.80 20.28 -25.44
C TYR A 62 -6.32 18.84 -25.59
N ARG A 63 -7.56 18.71 -26.08
CA ARG A 63 -8.23 17.44 -26.34
C ARG A 63 -8.40 17.25 -27.83
#